data_AF-A0A4Q6E678-F1
#
_entry.id   AF-A0A4Q6E678-F1
#
_cell.length_a   1.000
_cell.length_b   1.000
_cell.length_c   1.000
_cell.angle_alpha   90.00
_cell.angle_beta   90.00
_cell.angle_gamma   90.00
#
_symmetry.space_group_name_H-M   'P 1'
#
loop_
_entity.id
_entity.type
_entity.pdbx_description
1 polymer ?
#
loop_
_entity_poly.entity_id
_entity_poly.type
_entity_poly.pdbx_seq_one_letter_code
_entity_poly.pdbx_strand_id
1 'polypeptide(L)'
;MSLPALKSRELTIVILPGVFAEFIKNRAFEEVLEKESAFKEEFSAAVKAAQERGEAAAEDSVDFVRAHGTKEASEITSLPMDKLLSVGEMNVAGNRVRVVLLGTPFSSMESLGRSDQRVDVFTRRLEKYLALTGPQDLAFVGYSRGTILGLDMLAAAKKKKSPWLARTRGLVALGGVVMGSSLADDAIGNEQAPMFRLLGAIESTISGLELIPEGASLRESGAVFARNTQRWLELVKVARAETKSLNEGKDMLAEARSMIQVDPRSPLFILLSIWKELGLINFFTGYNANIERARYAFGELAASIRELSTEARTDWWKKTILPQNVTYYAITGVMANPEANETEKSLFANVNAYGNGSYDDVMLLQNRKDYEKISGLSVNDSQVAIPQAVFLPKLIAKLNRANRGLKTEFLGVVGTHHWGLALREVNKMNGGQQNGFPREALLRAIAGQVMSDVK
;
A
#
# COMPACT_ATOMS: atom_id res chain seq x y z
N MET A 1 -12.87 9.96 31.65
CA MET A 1 -14.09 10.14 30.83
C MET A 1 -14.63 8.76 30.50
N SER A 2 -15.86 8.42 30.91
CA SER A 2 -16.50 7.19 30.46
C SER A 2 -16.91 7.35 29.00
N LEU A 3 -16.49 6.42 28.13
CA LEU A 3 -16.99 6.37 26.76
C LEU A 3 -18.53 6.29 26.81
N PRO A 4 -19.26 7.04 25.96
CA PRO A 4 -20.71 6.89 25.87
C PRO A 4 -21.07 5.43 25.58
N ALA A 5 -22.19 4.95 26.13
CA ALA A 5 -22.65 3.60 25.91
C ALA A 5 -22.88 3.37 24.40
N LEU A 6 -21.99 2.61 23.76
CA LEU A 6 -22.11 2.25 22.36
C LEU A 6 -23.34 1.35 22.20
N LYS A 7 -24.26 1.69 21.29
CA LYS A 7 -25.34 0.77 20.92
C LYS A 7 -24.71 -0.50 20.33
N SER A 8 -25.17 -1.67 20.76
CA SER A 8 -24.72 -2.95 20.21
C SER A 8 -25.01 -3.01 18.72
N ARG A 9 -23.97 -2.80 17.91
CA ARG A 9 -23.98 -2.90 16.45
C ARG A 9 -22.69 -3.59 16.03
N GLU A 10 -22.83 -4.66 15.26
CA GLU A 10 -21.69 -5.37 14.71
C GLU A 10 -21.06 -4.53 13.60
N LEU A 11 -19.81 -4.12 13.82
CA LEU A 11 -19.00 -3.37 12.88
C LEU A 11 -17.94 -4.29 12.28
N THR A 12 -17.72 -4.18 10.98
CA THR A 12 -16.55 -4.73 10.31
C THR A 12 -15.61 -3.63 9.85
N ILE A 13 -14.36 -3.71 10.31
CA ILE A 13 -13.26 -2.93 9.76
C ILE A 13 -12.69 -3.63 8.54
N VAL A 14 -12.76 -2.97 7.38
CA VAL A 14 -12.17 -3.43 6.12
C VAL A 14 -10.86 -2.69 5.89
N ILE A 15 -9.73 -3.37 6.08
CA ILE A 15 -8.39 -2.82 5.86
C ILE A 15 -8.06 -2.93 4.37
N LEU A 16 -7.69 -1.79 3.78
CA LEU A 16 -7.23 -1.68 2.41
C LEU A 16 -5.71 -1.52 2.39
N PRO A 17 -4.99 -2.36 1.64
CA PRO A 17 -3.54 -2.41 1.67
C PRO A 17 -2.89 -1.15 1.09
N GLY A 18 -1.69 -0.85 1.56
CA GLY A 18 -0.83 0.17 0.98
C GLY A 18 -0.12 -0.31 -0.30
N VAL A 19 0.70 0.58 -0.87
CA VAL A 19 1.57 0.23 -1.99
C VAL A 19 2.59 -0.84 -1.56
N PHE A 20 2.94 -1.77 -2.44
CA PHE A 20 3.84 -2.90 -2.18
C PHE A 20 3.37 -3.93 -1.15
N ALA A 21 2.12 -3.91 -0.69
CA ALA A 21 1.65 -4.82 0.34
C ALA A 21 1.92 -6.31 0.04
N GLU A 22 1.89 -6.71 -1.23
CA GLU A 22 2.18 -8.09 -1.64
C GLU A 22 3.63 -8.51 -1.44
N PHE A 23 4.58 -7.56 -1.32
CA PHE A 23 6.01 -7.82 -1.13
C PHE A 23 6.44 -7.69 0.34
N ILE A 24 5.54 -7.28 1.23
CA ILE A 24 5.80 -7.12 2.65
C ILE A 24 5.28 -8.36 3.37
N LYS A 25 6.15 -9.04 4.12
CA LYS A 25 5.78 -10.28 4.80
C LYS A 25 4.79 -10.09 5.96
N ASN A 26 4.90 -8.98 6.69
CA ASN A 26 3.98 -8.67 7.79
C ASN A 26 2.78 -7.91 7.26
N ARG A 27 1.58 -8.32 7.64
CA ARG A 27 0.35 -7.68 7.19
C ARG A 27 0.07 -6.43 8.00
N ALA A 28 -0.73 -5.52 7.43
CA ALA A 28 -1.26 -4.40 8.17
C ALA A 28 -2.13 -4.92 9.34
N PHE A 29 -1.83 -4.47 10.57
CA PHE A 29 -2.47 -4.93 11.80
C PHE A 29 -2.34 -6.44 12.05
N GLU A 30 -1.17 -7.00 11.74
CA GLU A 30 -0.82 -8.41 11.99
C GLU A 30 -1.20 -8.84 13.42
N GLU A 31 -1.02 -7.98 14.42
CA GLU A 31 -1.30 -8.28 15.83
C GLU A 31 -2.78 -8.64 16.10
N VAL A 32 -3.69 -8.20 15.24
CA VAL A 32 -5.12 -8.54 15.32
C VAL A 32 -5.44 -9.77 14.45
N LEU A 33 -4.79 -9.88 13.29
CA LEU A 33 -5.07 -10.90 12.27
C LEU A 33 -4.35 -12.24 12.53
N GLU A 34 -3.28 -12.25 13.32
CA GLU A 34 -2.54 -13.46 13.67
C GLU A 34 -3.21 -14.24 14.81
N LYS A 35 -3.94 -13.55 15.69
CA LYS A 35 -4.61 -14.16 16.84
C LYS A 35 -5.70 -15.13 16.39
N GLU A 36 -5.75 -16.29 17.04
CA GLU A 36 -6.90 -17.19 16.90
C GLU A 36 -8.16 -16.51 17.45
N SER A 37 -9.27 -16.71 16.76
CA SER A 37 -10.55 -16.08 17.07
C SER A 37 -11.71 -16.93 16.58
N ALA A 38 -12.87 -16.81 17.24
CA ALA A 38 -14.08 -17.51 16.81
C ALA A 38 -14.47 -17.09 15.38
N PHE A 39 -14.28 -15.81 15.04
CA PHE A 39 -14.57 -15.31 13.69
C PHE A 39 -13.71 -15.97 12.61
N LYS A 40 -12.44 -16.26 12.89
CA LYS A 40 -11.54 -16.90 11.92
C LYS A 40 -12.00 -18.33 11.61
N GLU A 41 -12.39 -19.09 12.63
CA GLU A 41 -12.97 -20.43 12.47
C GLU A 41 -14.32 -20.37 11.73
N GLU A 42 -15.22 -19.46 12.11
CA GLU A 42 -16.52 -19.23 11.46
C GLU A 42 -16.34 -18.91 9.98
N PHE A 43 -15.40 -18.02 9.63
CA PHE A 43 -15.15 -17.61 8.25
C PHE A 43 -14.56 -18.76 7.42
N SER A 44 -13.55 -19.47 7.93
CA SER A 44 -12.99 -20.63 7.23
C SER A 44 -14.04 -21.73 7.01
N ALA A 45 -14.92 -21.98 8.00
CA ALA A 45 -16.03 -22.91 7.84
C ALA A 45 -17.04 -22.44 6.78
N ALA A 46 -17.36 -21.14 6.75
CA ALA A 46 -18.25 -20.55 5.74
C ALA A 46 -17.68 -20.68 4.32
N VAL A 47 -16.38 -20.40 4.13
CA VAL A 47 -15.68 -20.59 2.86
C VAL A 47 -15.74 -22.05 2.43
N LYS A 48 -15.35 -22.98 3.30
CA LYS A 48 -15.37 -24.42 2.99
C LYS A 48 -16.77 -24.90 2.61
N ALA A 49 -17.79 -24.53 3.37
CA ALA A 49 -19.17 -24.92 3.08
C ALA A 49 -19.67 -24.32 1.74
N ALA A 50 -19.27 -23.09 1.42
CA ALA A 50 -19.56 -22.47 0.13
C ALA A 50 -18.85 -23.18 -1.04
N GLN A 51 -17.60 -23.64 -0.84
CA GLN A 51 -16.88 -24.46 -1.82
C GLN A 51 -17.57 -25.81 -2.07
N GLU A 52 -17.99 -26.49 -1.00
CA GLU A 52 -18.74 -27.77 -1.09
C GLU A 52 -20.07 -27.61 -1.84
N ARG A 53 -20.68 -26.42 -1.78
CA ARG A 53 -21.91 -26.08 -2.53
C ARG A 53 -21.64 -25.52 -3.93
N GLY A 54 -20.40 -25.29 -4.33
CA GLY A 54 -20.04 -24.69 -5.62
C GLY A 54 -20.45 -23.22 -5.76
N GLU A 55 -20.50 -22.47 -4.65
CA GLU A 55 -20.89 -21.06 -4.66
C GLU A 55 -19.74 -20.17 -5.15
N ALA A 56 -20.04 -19.26 -6.08
CA ALA A 56 -19.05 -18.31 -6.62
C ALA A 56 -18.44 -17.37 -5.57
N ALA A 57 -19.05 -17.26 -4.38
CA ALA A 57 -18.53 -16.48 -3.26
C ALA A 57 -17.34 -17.16 -2.55
N ALA A 58 -17.11 -18.44 -2.78
CA ALA A 58 -16.11 -19.21 -2.05
C ALA A 58 -14.67 -18.96 -2.54
N GLU A 59 -14.51 -18.49 -3.77
CA GLU A 59 -13.21 -18.30 -4.42
C GLU A 59 -13.18 -16.99 -5.19
N ASP A 60 -12.00 -16.46 -5.49
CA ASP A 60 -11.83 -15.34 -6.40
C ASP A 60 -10.64 -15.51 -7.37
N SER A 61 -10.79 -14.90 -8.53
CA SER A 61 -9.80 -14.92 -9.59
C SER A 61 -8.63 -13.99 -9.28
N VAL A 62 -7.41 -14.50 -9.38
CA VAL A 62 -6.15 -13.75 -9.25
C VAL A 62 -5.37 -13.84 -10.54
N ASP A 63 -4.94 -12.68 -11.04
CA ASP A 63 -4.04 -12.58 -12.18
C ASP A 63 -2.60 -12.41 -11.65
N PHE A 64 -1.75 -13.40 -11.92
CA PHE A 64 -0.37 -13.39 -11.47
C PHE A 64 0.55 -12.92 -12.59
N VAL A 65 1.59 -12.13 -12.29
CA VAL A 65 2.50 -11.64 -13.33
C VAL A 65 3.09 -12.76 -14.17
N ARG A 66 3.36 -13.93 -13.58
CA ARG A 66 3.86 -15.11 -14.32
C ARG A 66 2.98 -15.50 -15.51
N ALA A 67 1.69 -15.18 -15.47
CA ALA A 67 0.71 -15.44 -16.51
C ALA A 67 0.79 -14.47 -17.70
N HIS A 68 1.52 -13.35 -17.57
CA HIS A 68 1.72 -12.40 -18.66
C HIS A 68 2.76 -12.92 -19.65
N GLY A 69 2.42 -12.82 -20.94
CA GLY A 69 3.28 -13.12 -22.08
C GLY A 69 3.50 -14.59 -22.41
N THR A 70 2.75 -15.48 -21.78
CA THR A 70 2.62 -16.88 -22.24
C THR A 70 1.50 -16.98 -23.28
N LYS A 71 1.72 -17.75 -24.36
CA LYS A 71 0.66 -18.07 -25.35
C LYS A 71 -0.44 -18.95 -24.72
N GLU A 72 -0.13 -19.63 -23.62
CA GLU A 72 -1.12 -20.24 -22.74
C GLU A 72 -1.82 -19.10 -22.00
N ALA A 73 -3.13 -19.00 -22.23
CA ALA A 73 -4.01 -18.00 -21.64
C ALA A 73 -3.60 -17.71 -20.20
N SER A 74 -3.56 -16.42 -19.83
CA SER A 74 -3.31 -15.97 -18.46
C SER A 74 -3.89 -17.00 -17.48
N GLU A 75 -3.04 -17.70 -16.72
CA GLU A 75 -3.49 -18.63 -15.67
C GLU A 75 -4.14 -17.79 -14.55
N ILE A 76 -5.33 -17.26 -14.85
CA ILE A 76 -6.25 -16.70 -13.87
C ILE A 76 -6.49 -17.84 -12.90
N THR A 77 -5.85 -17.75 -11.76
CA THR A 77 -5.92 -18.80 -10.75
C THR A 77 -7.09 -18.47 -9.85
N SER A 78 -8.04 -19.39 -9.74
CA SER A 78 -9.08 -19.28 -8.71
C SER A 78 -8.46 -19.65 -7.37
N LEU A 79 -8.49 -18.72 -6.41
CA LEU A 79 -8.03 -18.97 -5.04
C LEU A 79 -9.20 -18.89 -4.06
N PRO A 80 -9.27 -19.78 -3.05
CA PRO A 80 -10.27 -19.68 -2.00
C PRO A 80 -10.21 -18.35 -1.25
N MET A 81 -11.36 -17.84 -0.81
CA MET A 81 -11.44 -16.54 -0.14
C MET A 81 -10.64 -16.46 1.17
N ASP A 82 -10.40 -17.59 1.85
CA ASP A 82 -9.55 -17.66 3.05
C ASP A 82 -8.03 -17.60 2.75
N LYS A 83 -7.65 -17.65 1.47
CA LYS A 83 -6.29 -17.35 0.98
C LYS A 83 -6.14 -15.89 0.54
N LEU A 84 -7.26 -15.23 0.25
CA LEU A 84 -7.31 -13.87 -0.28
C LEU A 84 -7.67 -12.83 0.78
N LEU A 85 -8.28 -13.26 1.88
CA LEU A 85 -8.66 -12.44 3.01
C LEU A 85 -7.96 -12.92 4.27
N SER A 86 -7.49 -11.97 5.06
CA SER A 86 -7.08 -12.25 6.44
C SER A 86 -8.15 -11.70 7.37
N VAL A 87 -8.65 -12.53 8.27
CA VAL A 87 -9.72 -12.15 9.20
C VAL A 87 -9.26 -12.26 10.65
N GLY A 88 -9.80 -11.40 11.50
CA GLY A 88 -9.62 -11.42 12.94
C GLY A 88 -10.78 -10.71 13.63
N GLU A 89 -10.76 -10.68 14.96
CA GLU A 89 -11.77 -9.99 15.74
C GLU A 89 -11.16 -9.27 16.93
N MET A 90 -11.83 -8.22 17.39
CA MET A 90 -11.47 -7.48 18.59
C MET A 90 -12.71 -7.07 19.38
N ASN A 91 -12.54 -6.82 20.68
CA ASN A 91 -13.59 -6.28 21.54
C ASN A 91 -13.38 -4.78 21.76
N VAL A 92 -14.44 -3.99 21.53
CA VAL A 92 -14.45 -2.55 21.77
C VAL A 92 -15.64 -2.19 22.65
N ALA A 93 -15.35 -1.89 23.92
CA ALA A 93 -16.33 -1.57 24.95
C ALA A 93 -17.51 -2.56 25.00
N GLY A 94 -17.21 -3.87 24.96
CA GLY A 94 -18.20 -4.94 25.00
C GLY A 94 -18.75 -5.36 23.64
N ASN A 95 -18.48 -4.60 22.57
CA ASN A 95 -18.95 -4.92 21.22
C ASN A 95 -17.94 -5.76 20.46
N ARG A 96 -18.42 -6.78 19.74
CA ARG A 96 -17.63 -7.55 18.78
C ARG A 96 -17.39 -6.71 17.54
N VAL A 97 -16.13 -6.54 17.16
CA VAL A 97 -15.72 -5.88 15.92
C VAL A 97 -14.92 -6.87 15.09
N ARG A 98 -15.40 -7.17 13.88
CA ARG A 98 -14.68 -8.00 12.91
C ARG A 98 -13.64 -7.15 12.19
N VAL A 99 -12.51 -7.75 11.85
CA VAL A 99 -11.46 -7.11 11.07
C VAL A 99 -11.16 -8.00 9.89
N VAL A 100 -11.20 -7.42 8.68
CA VAL A 100 -10.87 -8.11 7.43
C VAL A 100 -9.84 -7.26 6.68
N LEU A 101 -8.71 -7.86 6.34
CA LEU A 101 -7.76 -7.32 5.39
C LEU A 101 -8.02 -7.94 4.02
N LEU A 102 -8.26 -7.09 3.02
CA LEU A 102 -8.31 -7.51 1.63
C LEU A 102 -6.88 -7.75 1.15
N GLY A 103 -6.48 -9.01 1.08
CA GLY A 103 -5.11 -9.40 0.76
C GLY A 103 -4.77 -9.21 -0.71
N THR A 104 -3.48 -9.08 -0.99
CA THR A 104 -2.90 -9.03 -2.33
C THR A 104 -1.88 -10.15 -2.43
N PRO A 105 -2.21 -11.27 -3.10
CA PRO A 105 -1.30 -12.39 -3.26
C PRO A 105 0.03 -11.92 -3.85
N PHE A 106 1.12 -12.53 -3.38
CA PHE A 106 2.46 -12.25 -3.90
C PHE A 106 2.47 -12.38 -5.43
N SER A 107 3.05 -11.40 -6.12
CA SER A 107 3.15 -11.32 -7.59
C SER A 107 1.83 -11.12 -8.36
N SER A 108 0.79 -10.57 -7.74
CA SER A 108 -0.47 -10.22 -8.41
C SER A 108 -0.49 -8.80 -8.98
N MET A 109 0.41 -7.92 -8.54
CA MET A 109 0.44 -6.48 -8.81
C MET A 109 -0.84 -5.75 -8.36
N GLU A 110 -1.65 -6.37 -7.51
CA GLU A 110 -2.90 -5.77 -7.00
C GLU A 110 -2.64 -4.65 -6.01
N SER A 111 -1.45 -4.64 -5.39
CA SER A 111 -0.97 -3.55 -4.52
C SER A 111 -0.25 -2.43 -5.29
N LEU A 112 -0.04 -2.60 -6.59
CA LEU A 112 0.59 -1.66 -7.52
C LEU A 112 -0.41 -1.21 -8.60
N GLY A 113 0.05 -0.37 -9.53
CA GLY A 113 -0.76 0.16 -10.62
C GLY A 113 -1.58 1.40 -10.32
N ARG A 114 -2.63 1.61 -11.10
CA ARG A 114 -3.66 2.63 -10.85
C ARG A 114 -4.81 2.04 -10.03
N SER A 115 -5.26 2.77 -9.02
CA SER A 115 -6.32 2.33 -8.11
C SER A 115 -7.64 2.09 -8.83
N ASP A 116 -7.98 2.92 -9.83
CA ASP A 116 -9.22 2.79 -10.59
C ASP A 116 -9.33 1.46 -11.36
N GLN A 117 -8.19 0.87 -11.74
CA GLN A 117 -8.11 -0.45 -12.35
C GLN A 117 -8.15 -1.58 -11.32
N ARG A 118 -7.84 -1.31 -10.05
CA ARG A 118 -7.86 -2.30 -8.95
C ARG A 118 -9.18 -2.34 -8.20
N VAL A 119 -9.98 -1.28 -8.25
CA VAL A 119 -11.28 -1.18 -7.57
C VAL A 119 -12.18 -2.39 -7.81
N ASP A 120 -12.23 -2.91 -9.03
CA ASP A 120 -13.10 -4.05 -9.34
C ASP A 120 -12.66 -5.33 -8.62
N VAL A 121 -11.35 -5.56 -8.45
CA VAL A 121 -10.83 -6.70 -7.67
C VAL A 121 -11.24 -6.59 -6.21
N PHE A 122 -10.98 -5.45 -5.58
CA PHE A 122 -11.27 -5.27 -4.15
C PHE A 122 -12.78 -5.17 -3.86
N THR A 123 -13.56 -4.60 -4.77
CA THR A 123 -15.04 -4.58 -4.67
C THR A 123 -15.61 -5.98 -4.77
N ARG A 124 -15.15 -6.79 -5.73
CA ARG A 124 -15.58 -8.17 -5.90
C ARG A 124 -15.25 -9.02 -4.66
N ARG A 125 -14.05 -8.87 -4.09
CA ARG A 125 -13.68 -9.56 -2.84
C ARG A 125 -14.53 -9.15 -1.65
N LEU A 126 -14.82 -7.85 -1.52
CA LEU A 126 -15.74 -7.36 -0.48
C LEU A 126 -17.15 -7.95 -0.65
N GLU A 127 -17.67 -7.99 -1.88
CA GLU A 127 -19.00 -8.53 -2.16
C GLU A 127 -19.07 -10.04 -1.89
N LYS A 128 -18.03 -10.80 -2.23
CA LYS A 128 -17.92 -12.23 -1.89
C LYS A 128 -17.82 -12.45 -0.38
N TYR A 129 -17.04 -11.64 0.33
CA TYR A 129 -16.99 -11.65 1.79
C TYR A 129 -18.36 -11.40 2.41
N LEU A 130 -19.11 -10.42 1.91
CA LEU A 130 -20.46 -10.11 2.39
C LEU A 130 -21.49 -11.20 2.03
N ALA A 131 -21.31 -11.91 0.92
CA ALA A 131 -22.13 -13.07 0.58
C ALA A 131 -21.91 -14.22 1.58
N LEU A 132 -20.67 -14.42 2.05
CA LEU A 132 -20.33 -15.45 3.02
C LEU A 132 -20.73 -15.09 4.46
N THR A 133 -20.65 -13.80 4.83
CA THR A 133 -20.77 -13.35 6.23
C THR A 133 -22.04 -12.55 6.54
N GLY A 134 -22.82 -12.25 5.50
CA GLY A 134 -24.05 -11.48 5.58
C GLY A 134 -23.85 -9.96 5.61
N PRO A 135 -24.95 -9.20 5.53
CA PRO A 135 -24.91 -7.73 5.56
C PRO A 135 -24.51 -7.20 6.94
N GLN A 136 -23.53 -6.29 6.98
CA GLN A 136 -23.00 -5.69 8.21
C GLN A 136 -22.65 -4.23 8.02
N ASP A 137 -22.49 -3.49 9.13
CA ASP A 137 -21.97 -2.13 9.08
C ASP A 137 -20.47 -2.17 8.78
N LEU A 138 -20.02 -1.29 7.88
CA LEU A 138 -18.65 -1.28 7.36
C LEU A 138 -17.93 0.02 7.72
N ALA A 139 -16.66 -0.09 8.07
CA ALA A 139 -15.73 1.03 8.06
C ALA A 139 -14.46 0.61 7.33
N PHE A 140 -14.05 1.40 6.34
CA PHE A 140 -12.80 1.18 5.63
C PHE A 140 -11.65 1.84 6.38
N VAL A 141 -10.51 1.16 6.47
CA VAL A 141 -9.24 1.74 6.93
C VAL A 141 -8.26 1.63 5.76
N GLY A 142 -8.02 2.75 5.11
CA GLY A 142 -7.05 2.84 4.01
C GLY A 142 -5.69 3.26 4.54
N TYR A 143 -4.75 2.33 4.60
CA TYR A 143 -3.37 2.65 4.99
C TYR A 143 -2.57 3.14 3.78
N SER A 144 -1.90 4.30 3.89
CA SER A 144 -1.07 4.84 2.79
C SER A 144 -1.88 4.99 1.49
N ARG A 145 -1.41 4.39 0.38
CA ARG A 145 -2.14 4.26 -0.89
C ARG A 145 -3.51 3.58 -0.76
N GLY A 146 -3.73 2.75 0.25
CA GLY A 146 -5.03 2.13 0.54
C GLY A 146 -6.14 3.15 0.78
N THR A 147 -5.81 4.38 1.18
CA THR A 147 -6.78 5.50 1.23
C THR A 147 -7.33 5.83 -0.16
N ILE A 148 -6.46 5.87 -1.17
CA ILE A 148 -6.86 6.17 -2.55
C ILE A 148 -7.79 5.07 -3.06
N LEU A 149 -7.41 3.81 -2.87
CA LEU A 149 -8.25 2.66 -3.22
C LEU A 149 -9.63 2.72 -2.54
N GLY A 150 -9.68 3.06 -1.24
CA GLY A 150 -10.94 3.20 -0.52
C GLY A 150 -11.82 4.32 -1.06
N LEU A 151 -11.23 5.46 -1.40
CA LEU A 151 -11.95 6.57 -2.04
C LEU A 151 -12.53 6.15 -3.40
N ASP A 152 -11.77 5.42 -4.21
CA ASP A 152 -12.24 4.92 -5.49
C ASP A 152 -13.33 3.85 -5.36
N MET A 153 -13.20 2.93 -4.41
CA MET A 153 -14.24 1.94 -4.11
C MET A 153 -15.56 2.62 -3.73
N LEU A 154 -15.52 3.66 -2.89
CA LEU A 154 -16.73 4.41 -2.50
C LEU A 154 -17.33 5.19 -3.67
N ALA A 155 -16.50 5.81 -4.51
CA ALA A 155 -16.97 6.50 -5.71
C ALA A 155 -17.62 5.53 -6.70
N ALA A 156 -16.99 4.38 -6.95
CA ALA A 156 -17.53 3.33 -7.81
C ALA A 156 -18.83 2.74 -7.24
N ALA A 157 -18.88 2.49 -5.93
CA ALA A 157 -20.08 2.00 -5.24
C ALA A 157 -21.25 2.98 -5.36
N LYS A 158 -20.99 4.29 -5.24
CA LYS A 158 -22.00 5.33 -5.44
C LYS A 158 -22.54 5.31 -6.87
N LYS A 159 -21.65 5.20 -7.87
CA LYS A 159 -22.02 5.13 -9.28
C LYS A 159 -22.84 3.88 -9.60
N LYS A 160 -22.41 2.73 -9.08
CA LYS A 160 -23.06 1.41 -9.27
C LYS A 160 -24.29 1.19 -8.36
N LYS A 161 -24.53 2.10 -7.40
CA LYS A 161 -25.55 1.94 -6.34
C LYS A 161 -25.39 0.63 -5.56
N SER A 162 -24.14 0.26 -5.23
CA SER A 162 -23.84 -1.00 -4.55
C SER A 162 -24.56 -1.07 -3.19
N PRO A 163 -25.27 -2.18 -2.87
CA PRO A 163 -26.08 -2.27 -1.64
C PRO A 163 -25.31 -2.04 -0.34
N TRP A 164 -24.04 -2.47 -0.29
CA TRP A 164 -23.19 -2.33 0.90
C TRP A 164 -22.84 -0.87 1.23
N LEU A 165 -22.96 0.05 0.28
CA LEU A 165 -22.69 1.47 0.51
C LEU A 165 -23.63 2.08 1.56
N ALA A 166 -24.89 1.63 1.62
CA ALA A 166 -25.87 2.10 2.60
C ALA A 166 -25.49 1.72 4.06
N ARG A 167 -24.64 0.70 4.22
CA ARG A 167 -24.10 0.24 5.50
C ARG A 167 -22.68 0.71 5.76
N THR A 168 -22.08 1.46 4.83
CA THR A 168 -20.76 2.05 5.06
C THR A 168 -20.88 3.29 5.94
N ARG A 169 -20.19 3.26 7.08
CA ARG A 169 -20.21 4.29 8.11
C ARG A 169 -19.01 5.23 8.02
N GLY A 170 -17.85 4.69 7.65
CA GLY A 170 -16.63 5.49 7.59
C GLY A 170 -15.60 5.02 6.57
N LEU A 171 -14.76 5.95 6.15
CA LEU A 171 -13.44 5.69 5.59
C LEU A 171 -12.42 6.43 6.43
N VAL A 172 -11.41 5.72 6.93
CA VAL A 172 -10.32 6.26 7.73
C VAL A 172 -9.07 6.27 6.86
N ALA A 173 -8.57 7.46 6.57
CA ALA A 173 -7.25 7.65 5.98
C ALA A 173 -6.19 7.54 7.08
N LEU A 174 -5.44 6.44 7.09
CA LEU A 174 -4.38 6.18 8.07
C LEU A 174 -3.02 6.40 7.41
N GLY A 175 -2.39 7.54 7.70
CA GLY A 175 -1.23 8.00 6.92
C GLY A 175 -1.57 8.10 5.43
N GLY A 176 -2.83 8.43 5.10
CA GLY A 176 -3.36 8.34 3.76
C GLY A 176 -2.78 9.38 2.80
N VAL A 177 -2.72 9.07 1.51
CA VAL A 177 -2.28 10.03 0.48
C VAL A 177 -3.48 10.77 -0.10
N VAL A 178 -4.11 11.62 0.71
CA VAL A 178 -5.37 12.29 0.37
C VAL A 178 -5.17 13.36 -0.71
N MET A 179 -4.16 14.21 -0.54
CA MET A 179 -3.83 15.32 -1.45
C MET A 179 -2.47 15.17 -2.14
N GLY A 180 -1.86 13.98 -2.09
CA GLY A 180 -0.58 13.68 -2.74
C GLY A 180 0.57 13.47 -1.75
N SER A 181 1.77 13.28 -2.27
CA SER A 181 3.01 13.19 -1.49
C SER A 181 4.11 13.97 -2.20
N SER A 182 4.81 14.80 -1.44
CA SER A 182 5.93 15.60 -1.98
C SER A 182 7.09 14.72 -2.46
N LEU A 183 7.28 13.52 -1.91
CA LEU A 183 8.27 12.57 -2.44
C LEU A 183 7.87 12.04 -3.82
N ALA A 184 6.57 11.82 -4.04
CA ALA A 184 6.07 11.43 -5.36
C ALA A 184 6.19 12.58 -6.36
N ASP A 185 5.89 13.82 -5.93
CA ASP A 185 6.07 15.02 -6.76
C ASP A 185 7.54 15.20 -7.18
N ASP A 186 8.48 15.03 -6.26
CA ASP A 186 9.93 15.07 -6.54
C ASP A 186 10.35 13.95 -7.51
N ALA A 187 9.84 12.73 -7.30
CA ALA A 187 10.15 11.58 -8.16
C ALA A 187 9.60 11.68 -9.60
N ILE A 188 8.62 12.55 -9.88
CA ILE A 188 8.06 12.70 -11.23
C ILE A 188 8.30 14.07 -11.86
N GLY A 189 8.68 15.07 -11.06
CA GLY A 189 8.76 16.47 -11.49
C GLY A 189 10.13 17.13 -11.31
N ASN A 190 11.07 16.54 -10.58
CA ASN A 190 12.40 17.11 -10.34
C ASN A 190 13.50 16.31 -11.04
N GLU A 191 13.99 16.78 -12.18
CA GLU A 191 15.05 16.11 -12.97
C GLU A 191 16.36 15.89 -12.20
N GLN A 192 16.59 16.68 -11.14
CA GLN A 192 17.76 16.57 -10.28
C GLN A 192 17.58 15.56 -9.13
N ALA A 193 16.37 15.08 -8.90
CA ALA A 193 16.11 14.07 -7.87
C ALA A 193 16.64 12.69 -8.30
N PRO A 194 17.32 11.95 -7.40
CA PRO A 194 17.73 10.57 -7.68
C PRO A 194 16.56 9.66 -8.07
N MET A 195 15.41 9.83 -7.41
CA MET A 195 14.20 9.05 -7.71
C MET A 195 13.61 9.35 -9.08
N PHE A 196 13.68 10.61 -9.55
CA PHE A 196 13.29 10.96 -10.92
C PHE A 196 14.16 10.26 -11.95
N ARG A 197 15.49 10.32 -11.78
CA ARG A 197 16.43 9.66 -12.70
C ARG A 197 16.25 8.14 -12.71
N LEU A 198 16.02 7.54 -11.55
CA LEU A 198 15.73 6.11 -11.43
C LEU A 198 14.42 5.75 -12.14
N LEU A 199 13.34 6.49 -11.90
CA LEU A 199 12.05 6.26 -12.55
C LEU A 199 12.17 6.43 -14.08
N GLY A 200 12.82 7.49 -14.55
CA GLY A 200 13.09 7.71 -15.97
C GLY A 200 13.92 6.61 -16.61
N ALA A 201 14.92 6.07 -15.90
CA ALA A 201 15.70 4.94 -16.38
C ALA A 201 14.87 3.65 -16.46
N ILE A 202 13.98 3.40 -15.50
CA ILE A 202 13.03 2.28 -15.56
C ILE A 202 12.12 2.43 -16.79
N GLU A 203 11.47 3.59 -16.95
CA GLU A 203 10.56 3.88 -18.06
C GLU A 203 11.26 3.79 -19.43
N SER A 204 12.47 4.34 -19.55
CA SER A 204 13.28 4.25 -20.77
C SER A 204 13.72 2.82 -21.06
N THR A 205 14.01 2.03 -20.03
CA THR A 205 14.42 0.63 -20.21
C THR A 205 13.24 -0.18 -20.72
N ILE A 206 12.08 -0.14 -20.05
CA ILE A 206 10.93 -0.97 -20.42
C ILE A 206 10.33 -0.62 -21.79
N SER A 207 10.31 0.66 -22.15
CA SER A 207 9.88 1.14 -23.47
C SER A 207 10.87 0.75 -24.56
N GLY A 208 12.16 0.69 -24.23
CA GLY A 208 13.22 0.31 -25.16
C GLY A 208 13.36 -1.20 -25.38
N LEU A 209 12.97 -2.06 -24.43
CA LEU A 209 13.11 -3.52 -24.60
C LEU A 209 12.43 -4.01 -25.89
N GLU A 210 13.02 -4.96 -26.58
CA GLU A 210 12.53 -5.49 -27.86
C GLU A 210 12.14 -6.97 -27.74
N LEU A 211 11.01 -7.37 -28.35
CA LEU A 211 10.65 -8.78 -28.47
C LEU A 211 11.41 -9.40 -29.65
N ILE A 212 11.82 -10.66 -29.52
CA ILE A 212 12.35 -11.45 -30.63
C ILE A 212 11.18 -11.76 -31.58
N PRO A 213 11.25 -11.37 -32.87
CA PRO A 213 10.19 -11.66 -33.84
C PRO A 213 9.97 -13.17 -34.02
N GLU A 214 8.74 -13.56 -34.30
CA GLU A 214 8.42 -14.94 -34.64
C GLU A 214 9.14 -15.33 -35.95
N GLY A 215 9.90 -16.43 -35.92
CA GLY A 215 10.70 -16.88 -37.07
C GLY A 215 12.05 -16.14 -37.25
N ALA A 216 12.46 -15.30 -36.31
CA ALA A 216 13.76 -14.61 -36.37
C ALA A 216 14.94 -15.59 -36.46
N SER A 217 15.93 -15.24 -37.27
CA SER A 217 17.19 -15.98 -37.34
C SER A 217 17.96 -15.91 -36.02
N LEU A 218 18.92 -16.83 -35.81
CA LEU A 218 19.81 -16.79 -34.64
C LEU A 218 20.58 -15.47 -34.53
N ARG A 219 20.97 -14.89 -35.68
CA ARG A 219 21.67 -13.60 -35.73
C ARG A 219 20.78 -12.45 -35.29
N GLU A 220 19.55 -12.40 -35.78
CA GLU A 220 18.57 -11.37 -35.38
C GLU A 220 18.21 -11.51 -33.89
N SER A 221 17.95 -12.73 -33.44
CA SER A 221 17.69 -13.04 -32.02
C SER A 221 18.87 -12.62 -31.13
N GLY A 222 20.10 -12.92 -31.53
CA GLY A 222 21.31 -12.50 -30.82
C GLY A 222 21.50 -10.98 -30.78
N ALA A 223 21.13 -10.28 -31.86
CA ALA A 223 21.20 -8.81 -31.91
C ALA A 223 20.17 -8.15 -30.99
N VAL A 224 18.93 -8.65 -30.96
CA VAL A 224 17.88 -8.22 -30.00
C VAL A 224 18.35 -8.47 -28.57
N PHE A 225 18.88 -9.67 -28.32
CA PHE A 225 19.40 -10.04 -27.01
C PHE A 225 20.47 -9.06 -26.52
N ALA A 226 21.50 -8.79 -27.34
CA ALA A 226 22.58 -7.87 -27.00
C ALA A 226 22.07 -6.45 -26.68
N ARG A 227 21.14 -5.92 -27.49
CA ARG A 227 20.54 -4.59 -27.24
C ARG A 227 19.78 -4.54 -25.92
N ASN A 228 18.97 -5.55 -25.63
CA ASN A 228 18.23 -5.60 -24.37
C ASN A 228 19.14 -5.81 -23.16
N THR A 229 20.19 -6.63 -23.27
CA THR A 229 21.23 -6.76 -22.24
C THR A 229 21.89 -5.41 -21.96
N GLN A 230 22.23 -4.64 -22.99
CA GLN A 230 22.79 -3.30 -22.81
C GLN A 230 21.82 -2.38 -22.05
N ARG A 231 20.54 -2.36 -22.42
CA ARG A 231 19.51 -1.56 -21.71
C ARG A 231 19.41 -1.95 -20.24
N TRP A 232 19.42 -3.24 -19.93
CA TRP A 232 19.40 -3.72 -18.55
C TRP A 232 20.66 -3.33 -17.77
N LEU A 233 21.84 -3.40 -18.40
CA LEU A 233 23.08 -2.96 -17.77
C LEU A 233 23.06 -1.45 -17.47
N GLU A 234 22.51 -0.62 -18.38
CA GLU A 234 22.33 0.80 -18.12
C GLU A 234 21.36 1.07 -16.96
N LEU A 235 20.23 0.35 -16.89
CA LEU A 235 19.34 0.44 -15.74
C LEU A 235 20.06 0.12 -14.43
N VAL A 236 20.82 -0.98 -14.39
CA VAL A 236 21.58 -1.38 -13.19
C VAL A 236 22.63 -0.32 -12.82
N LYS A 237 23.30 0.29 -13.80
CA LYS A 237 24.26 1.37 -13.56
C LYS A 237 23.58 2.59 -12.93
N VAL A 238 22.48 3.06 -13.53
CA VAL A 238 21.71 4.19 -12.99
C VAL A 238 21.19 3.84 -11.59
N ALA A 239 20.56 2.67 -11.42
CA ALA A 239 20.03 2.25 -10.13
C ALA A 239 21.11 2.19 -9.04
N ARG A 240 22.33 1.72 -9.35
CA ARG A 240 23.47 1.75 -8.42
C ARG A 240 23.93 3.17 -8.09
N ALA A 241 24.05 4.03 -9.10
CA ALA A 241 24.48 5.41 -8.92
C ALA A 241 23.47 6.20 -8.09
N GLU A 242 22.18 6.10 -8.40
CA GLU A 242 21.13 6.80 -7.68
C GLU A 242 20.90 6.22 -6.28
N THR A 243 21.02 4.91 -6.08
CA THR A 243 21.01 4.32 -4.73
C THR A 243 22.18 4.85 -3.90
N LYS A 244 23.37 4.98 -4.50
CA LYS A 244 24.51 5.60 -3.81
C LYS A 244 24.22 7.06 -3.47
N SER A 245 23.68 7.85 -4.40
CA SER A 245 23.33 9.25 -4.15
C SER A 245 22.27 9.41 -3.05
N LEU A 246 21.25 8.55 -3.03
CA LEU A 246 20.27 8.47 -1.93
C LEU A 246 20.92 8.11 -0.59
N ASN A 247 22.12 7.52 -0.62
CA ASN A 247 22.88 7.09 0.55
C ASN A 247 24.11 7.99 0.88
N GLU A 248 24.40 9.03 0.09
CA GLU A 248 25.55 9.90 0.33
C GLU A 248 25.37 10.72 1.62
N GLY A 249 26.36 10.68 2.51
CA GLY A 249 26.33 11.34 3.83
C GLY A 249 25.84 10.46 5.00
N LYS A 250 25.58 9.17 4.76
CA LYS A 250 25.18 8.19 5.80
C LYS A 250 26.41 7.56 6.47
N ASP A 251 26.35 7.31 7.77
CA ASP A 251 27.46 6.77 8.56
C ASP A 251 27.83 5.34 8.11
N MET A 252 28.89 5.25 7.30
CA MET A 252 29.34 4.02 6.63
C MET A 252 29.74 2.88 7.58
N LEU A 253 29.93 3.15 8.89
CA LEU A 253 30.28 2.12 9.86
C LEU A 253 29.12 1.14 10.17
N ALA A 254 27.87 1.54 9.94
CA ALA A 254 26.72 0.64 10.01
C ALA A 254 26.52 -0.18 8.71
N GLU A 255 26.99 0.33 7.56
CA GLU A 255 26.93 -0.33 6.24
C GLU A 255 28.12 -1.26 5.95
N ALA A 256 29.29 -1.02 6.55
CA ALA A 256 30.48 -1.86 6.36
C ALA A 256 30.28 -3.31 6.86
N ARG A 257 29.27 -3.58 7.69
CA ARG A 257 28.93 -4.95 8.14
C ARG A 257 28.07 -5.74 7.13
N SER A 258 27.65 -5.17 6.00
CA SER A 258 26.81 -5.86 4.98
C SER A 258 27.47 -6.06 3.62
N MET A 259 28.81 -6.09 3.55
CA MET A 259 29.64 -6.09 2.33
C MET A 259 29.47 -7.24 1.31
N ILE A 260 28.38 -8.01 1.28
CA ILE A 260 28.15 -9.04 0.24
C ILE A 260 26.78 -8.96 -0.45
N GLN A 261 25.82 -8.16 0.00
CA GLN A 261 24.46 -8.21 -0.59
C GLN A 261 23.91 -6.82 -0.85
N VAL A 262 23.24 -6.66 -2.00
CA VAL A 262 22.50 -5.44 -2.33
C VAL A 262 21.62 -5.09 -1.15
N ASP A 263 21.75 -3.85 -0.72
CA ASP A 263 21.13 -3.34 0.48
C ASP A 263 19.61 -3.56 0.43
N PRO A 264 19.00 -4.38 1.34
CA PRO A 264 17.58 -4.74 1.28
C PRO A 264 16.63 -3.53 1.36
N ARG A 265 17.21 -2.40 1.76
CA ARG A 265 16.70 -1.05 1.95
C ARG A 265 16.48 -0.26 0.67
N SER A 266 17.20 -0.64 -0.38
CA SER A 266 17.32 0.20 -1.56
C SER A 266 16.12 -0.02 -2.49
N PRO A 267 15.66 1.03 -3.19
CA PRO A 267 14.81 0.85 -4.37
C PRO A 267 15.37 -0.24 -5.30
N LEU A 268 16.70 -0.35 -5.42
CA LEU A 268 17.37 -1.43 -6.14
C LEU A 268 17.05 -2.84 -5.60
N PHE A 269 16.92 -3.07 -4.29
CA PHE A 269 16.53 -4.38 -3.77
C PHE A 269 15.08 -4.73 -4.06
N ILE A 270 14.16 -3.76 -3.97
CA ILE A 270 12.75 -3.98 -4.37
C ILE A 270 12.71 -4.33 -5.86
N LEU A 271 13.45 -3.58 -6.69
CA LEU A 271 13.58 -3.85 -8.12
C LEU A 271 14.19 -5.24 -8.39
N LEU A 272 15.23 -5.64 -7.65
CA LEU A 272 15.85 -6.96 -7.78
C LEU A 272 14.97 -8.10 -7.24
N SER A 273 14.16 -7.82 -6.23
CA SER A 273 13.17 -8.78 -5.71
C SER A 273 12.09 -9.00 -6.74
N ILE A 274 11.51 -7.92 -7.30
CA ILE A 274 10.60 -7.99 -8.45
C ILE A 274 11.30 -8.74 -9.59
N TRP A 275 12.54 -8.41 -9.93
CA TRP A 275 13.29 -9.06 -11.00
C TRP A 275 13.44 -10.57 -10.83
N LYS A 276 13.89 -10.99 -9.64
CA LYS A 276 14.10 -12.40 -9.29
C LYS A 276 12.79 -13.16 -9.35
N GLU A 277 11.75 -12.59 -8.77
CA GLU A 277 10.45 -13.23 -8.57
C GLU A 277 9.64 -13.30 -9.86
N LEU A 278 9.91 -12.40 -10.80
CA LEU A 278 9.39 -12.47 -12.17
C LEU A 278 10.15 -13.45 -13.08
N GLY A 279 11.14 -14.17 -12.55
CA GLY A 279 11.89 -15.18 -13.30
C GLY A 279 12.77 -14.58 -14.41
N LEU A 280 13.06 -13.28 -14.37
CA LEU A 280 13.84 -12.55 -15.38
C LEU A 280 15.34 -12.93 -15.40
N ILE A 281 15.72 -13.95 -14.64
CA ILE A 281 17.06 -14.54 -14.59
C ILE A 281 17.23 -15.61 -15.69
N ASN A 282 16.12 -16.20 -16.17
CA ASN A 282 16.14 -17.21 -17.23
C ASN A 282 16.02 -16.55 -18.61
N PHE A 283 17.16 -16.11 -19.12
CA PHE A 283 17.26 -15.41 -20.40
C PHE A 283 16.98 -16.27 -21.65
N PHE A 284 16.99 -17.59 -21.53
CA PHE A 284 16.91 -18.51 -22.68
C PHE A 284 15.53 -19.15 -22.88
N THR A 285 14.74 -19.30 -21.81
CA THR A 285 13.39 -19.87 -21.86
C THR A 285 12.34 -18.79 -21.60
N GLY A 286 11.38 -18.62 -22.50
CA GLY A 286 10.32 -17.61 -22.34
C GLY A 286 10.80 -16.16 -22.43
N TYR A 287 11.83 -15.86 -23.24
CA TYR A 287 12.43 -14.53 -23.34
C TYR A 287 11.42 -13.39 -23.56
N ASN A 288 10.56 -13.51 -24.57
CA ASN A 288 9.53 -12.51 -24.85
C ASN A 288 8.53 -12.37 -23.69
N ALA A 289 8.12 -13.49 -23.08
CA ALA A 289 7.25 -13.48 -21.92
C ALA A 289 7.89 -12.70 -20.76
N ASN A 290 9.18 -12.92 -20.49
CA ASN A 290 9.92 -12.20 -19.46
C ASN A 290 9.98 -10.69 -19.72
N ILE A 291 10.16 -10.26 -20.97
CA ILE A 291 10.10 -8.83 -21.33
C ILE A 291 8.71 -8.25 -21.07
N GLU A 292 7.65 -8.97 -21.43
CA GLU A 292 6.28 -8.51 -21.19
C GLU A 292 5.94 -8.43 -19.70
N ARG A 293 6.35 -9.43 -18.90
CA ARG A 293 6.25 -9.41 -17.44
C ARG A 293 6.96 -8.21 -16.83
N ALA A 294 8.18 -7.92 -17.28
CA ALA A 294 8.95 -6.78 -16.82
C ALA A 294 8.26 -5.45 -17.18
N ARG A 295 7.80 -5.30 -18.42
CA ARG A 295 7.04 -4.12 -18.87
C ARG A 295 5.78 -3.91 -18.03
N TYR A 296 5.02 -4.98 -17.77
CA TYR A 296 3.84 -4.92 -16.93
C TYR A 296 4.19 -4.48 -15.51
N ALA A 297 5.06 -5.21 -14.80
CA ALA A 297 5.37 -4.93 -13.41
C ALA A 297 5.98 -3.53 -13.19
N PHE A 298 6.93 -3.11 -14.02
CA PHE A 298 7.53 -1.78 -13.91
C PHE A 298 6.57 -0.67 -14.36
N GLY A 299 5.68 -0.95 -15.33
CA GLY A 299 4.58 -0.05 -15.68
C GLY A 299 3.63 0.18 -14.51
N GLU A 300 3.25 -0.89 -13.79
CA GLU A 300 2.39 -0.80 -12.61
C GLU A 300 3.08 -0.05 -11.44
N LEU A 301 4.39 -0.25 -11.26
CA LEU A 301 5.19 0.52 -10.30
C LEU A 301 5.20 2.03 -10.64
N ALA A 302 5.52 2.38 -11.88
CA ALA A 302 5.56 3.77 -12.32
C ALA A 302 4.18 4.44 -12.18
N ALA A 303 3.12 3.72 -12.54
CA ALA A 303 1.75 4.18 -12.39
C ALA A 303 1.39 4.45 -10.92
N SER A 304 1.79 3.57 -9.99
CA SER A 304 1.60 3.79 -8.56
C SER A 304 2.30 5.05 -8.06
N ILE A 305 3.55 5.29 -8.46
CA ILE A 305 4.27 6.51 -8.04
C ILE A 305 3.54 7.76 -8.54
N ARG A 306 3.14 7.77 -9.82
CA ARG A 306 2.41 8.91 -10.42
C ARG A 306 1.08 9.18 -9.74
N GLU A 307 0.34 8.15 -9.35
CA GLU A 307 -0.93 8.27 -8.64
C GLU A 307 -0.82 8.91 -7.26
N LEU A 308 0.35 8.79 -6.61
CA LEU A 308 0.63 9.40 -5.31
C LEU A 308 0.99 10.89 -5.40
N SER A 309 1.15 11.44 -6.60
CA SER A 309 1.47 12.87 -6.79
C SER A 309 0.31 13.80 -6.42
N THR A 310 0.65 15.02 -6.01
CA THR A 310 -0.30 16.09 -5.73
C THR A 310 -1.12 16.43 -6.97
N GLU A 311 -0.53 16.39 -8.16
CA GLU A 311 -1.23 16.61 -9.43
C GLU A 311 -2.32 15.55 -9.64
N ALA A 312 -1.95 14.26 -9.57
CA ALA A 312 -2.90 13.17 -9.78
C ALA A 312 -4.04 13.18 -8.75
N ARG A 313 -3.74 13.43 -7.47
CA ARG A 313 -4.77 13.53 -6.42
C ARG A 313 -5.67 14.74 -6.61
N THR A 314 -5.11 15.89 -6.98
CA THR A 314 -5.89 17.10 -7.26
C THR A 314 -6.85 16.86 -8.43
N ASP A 315 -6.38 16.23 -9.50
CA ASP A 315 -7.19 15.90 -10.67
C ASP A 315 -8.28 14.88 -10.37
N TRP A 316 -7.99 13.91 -9.52
CA TRP A 316 -8.99 12.98 -9.00
C TRP A 316 -10.10 13.72 -8.25
N TRP A 317 -9.75 14.62 -7.33
CA TRP A 317 -10.72 15.39 -6.55
C TRP A 317 -11.61 16.29 -7.41
N LYS A 318 -11.09 16.82 -8.53
CA LYS A 318 -11.89 17.61 -9.50
C LYS A 318 -12.98 16.78 -10.18
N LYS A 319 -12.71 15.50 -10.44
CA LYS A 319 -13.55 14.63 -11.30
C LYS A 319 -14.48 13.72 -10.50
N THR A 320 -14.11 13.36 -9.28
CA THR A 320 -14.80 12.32 -8.52
C THR A 320 -15.78 12.87 -7.51
N ILE A 321 -16.96 12.24 -7.40
CA ILE A 321 -18.01 12.59 -6.44
C ILE A 321 -18.14 11.47 -5.41
N LEU A 322 -18.00 11.82 -4.13
CA LEU A 322 -18.07 10.88 -3.02
C LEU A 322 -19.48 10.75 -2.43
N PRO A 323 -19.81 9.61 -1.77
CA PRO A 323 -21.05 9.43 -1.03
C PRO A 323 -21.12 10.34 0.21
N GLN A 324 -22.30 10.91 0.46
CA GLN A 324 -22.54 11.85 1.57
C GLN A 324 -22.95 11.14 2.87
N ASN A 325 -23.28 9.84 2.79
CA ASN A 325 -23.67 9.03 3.94
C ASN A 325 -22.47 8.43 4.70
N VAL A 326 -21.25 8.67 4.23
CA VAL A 326 -19.99 8.17 4.82
C VAL A 326 -19.27 9.32 5.52
N THR A 327 -18.71 9.07 6.70
CA THR A 327 -17.78 10.02 7.36
C THR A 327 -16.33 9.70 6.95
N TYR A 328 -15.56 10.73 6.62
CA TYR A 328 -14.18 10.64 6.16
C TYR A 328 -13.24 11.08 7.28
N TYR A 329 -12.65 10.11 7.96
CA TYR A 329 -11.73 10.33 9.06
C TYR A 329 -10.29 10.38 8.58
N ALA A 330 -9.44 11.15 9.25
CA ALA A 330 -8.01 11.12 9.04
C ALA A 330 -7.25 10.95 10.36
N ILE A 331 -6.28 10.03 10.36
CA ILE A 331 -5.25 9.87 11.39
C ILE A 331 -3.91 9.88 10.65
N THR A 332 -2.97 10.69 11.13
CA THR A 332 -1.66 10.83 10.48
C THR A 332 -0.53 10.58 11.48
N GLY A 333 0.61 10.11 10.99
CA GLY A 333 1.82 9.98 11.77
C GLY A 333 2.62 11.27 11.76
N VAL A 334 3.46 11.44 12.78
CA VAL A 334 4.61 12.33 12.74
C VAL A 334 5.79 11.58 13.31
N MET A 335 6.82 11.43 12.48
CA MET A 335 8.08 10.88 12.92
C MET A 335 8.79 11.90 13.84
N ALA A 336 9.69 11.46 14.72
CA ALA A 336 10.55 12.37 15.47
C ALA A 336 11.91 12.50 14.75
N ASN A 337 12.49 13.69 14.76
CA ASN A 337 13.87 13.96 14.34
C ASN A 337 14.77 14.09 15.58
N PRO A 338 15.54 13.05 15.94
CA PRO A 338 16.38 13.08 17.13
C PRO A 338 17.48 14.16 17.08
N GLU A 339 17.76 14.75 15.92
CA GLU A 339 18.74 15.85 15.75
C GLU A 339 18.13 17.24 15.96
N ALA A 340 16.80 17.37 16.03
CA ALA A 340 16.15 18.67 16.12
C ALA A 340 16.23 19.27 17.54
N ASN A 341 15.98 18.46 18.57
CA ASN A 341 16.05 18.84 19.99
C ASN A 341 15.94 17.60 20.91
N GLU A 342 16.17 17.78 22.22
CA GLU A 342 16.12 16.70 23.22
C GLU A 342 14.73 16.07 23.39
N THR A 343 13.65 16.81 23.12
CA THR A 343 12.28 16.25 23.15
C THR A 343 12.07 15.26 22.02
N GLU A 344 12.40 15.63 20.78
CA GLU A 344 12.29 14.71 19.64
C GLU A 344 13.25 13.53 19.76
N LYS A 345 14.44 13.72 20.33
CA LYS A 345 15.36 12.63 20.66
C LYS A 345 14.76 11.64 21.66
N SER A 346 14.11 12.14 22.71
CA SER A 346 13.42 11.31 23.70
C SER A 346 12.23 10.57 23.11
N LEU A 347 11.48 11.21 22.20
CA LEU A 347 10.38 10.59 21.47
C LEU A 347 10.89 9.48 20.54
N PHE A 348 11.98 9.72 19.81
CA PHE A 348 12.58 8.73 18.90
C PHE A 348 13.10 7.49 19.63
N ALA A 349 13.58 7.66 20.87
CA ALA A 349 13.99 6.55 21.74
C ALA A 349 12.81 5.79 22.40
N ASN A 350 11.57 6.23 22.21
CA ASN A 350 10.41 5.60 22.82
C ASN A 350 10.06 4.28 22.12
N VAL A 351 10.23 3.17 22.85
CA VAL A 351 9.93 1.80 22.40
C VAL A 351 8.46 1.59 22.03
N ASN A 352 7.54 2.41 22.53
CA ASN A 352 6.11 2.35 22.20
C ASN A 352 5.75 3.15 20.93
N ALA A 353 6.73 3.73 20.24
CA ALA A 353 6.53 4.53 19.03
C ALA A 353 7.44 4.06 17.88
N TYR A 354 8.64 3.61 18.23
CA TYR A 354 9.71 3.24 17.31
C TYR A 354 10.30 1.88 17.70
N GLY A 355 11.06 1.28 16.79
CA GLY A 355 11.81 0.05 17.05
C GLY A 355 13.15 0.28 17.80
N ASN A 356 13.31 1.45 18.44
CA ASN A 356 14.51 1.88 19.17
C ASN A 356 15.79 1.88 18.31
N GLY A 357 15.77 2.63 17.21
CA GLY A 357 16.88 2.64 16.26
C GLY A 357 16.88 1.40 15.36
N SER A 358 15.69 0.85 15.12
CA SER A 358 15.52 -0.20 14.13
C SER A 358 15.99 0.27 12.77
N TYR A 359 16.34 -0.70 11.94
CA TYR A 359 16.62 -0.55 10.54
C TYR A 359 15.54 0.27 9.82
N ASP A 360 14.26 -0.03 10.06
CA ASP A 360 13.13 0.73 9.52
C ASP A 360 13.12 2.19 10.04
N ASP A 361 13.39 2.42 11.33
CA ASP A 361 13.46 3.77 11.91
C ASP A 361 14.56 4.62 11.26
N VAL A 362 15.76 4.07 11.09
CA VAL A 362 16.91 4.79 10.50
C VAL A 362 16.63 5.14 9.05
N MET A 363 16.07 4.21 8.28
CA MET A 363 15.73 4.43 6.89
C MET A 363 14.67 5.53 6.73
N LEU A 364 13.60 5.44 7.52
CA LEU A 364 12.49 6.39 7.45
C LEU A 364 12.87 7.75 8.02
N LEU A 365 13.83 7.82 8.94
CA LEU A 365 14.36 9.10 9.42
C LEU A 365 15.00 9.89 8.28
N GLN A 366 15.72 9.20 7.36
CA GLN A 366 16.24 9.87 6.18
C GLN A 366 15.12 10.35 5.27
N ASN A 367 14.14 9.50 4.97
CA ASN A 367 13.00 9.89 4.14
C ASN A 367 12.26 11.09 4.73
N ARG A 368 12.13 11.19 6.06
CA ARG A 368 11.59 12.36 6.75
C ARG A 368 12.39 13.63 6.47
N LYS A 369 13.72 13.57 6.58
CA LYS A 369 14.60 14.71 6.30
C LYS A 369 14.54 15.13 4.83
N ASP A 370 14.52 14.17 3.92
CA ASP A 370 14.38 14.42 2.49
C ASP A 370 13.02 15.06 2.19
N TYR A 371 11.96 14.55 2.81
CA TYR A 371 10.62 15.12 2.73
C TYR A 371 10.59 16.59 3.15
N GLU A 372 11.17 16.90 4.31
CA GLU A 372 11.25 18.27 4.83
C GLU A 372 12.06 19.17 3.89
N LYS A 373 13.19 18.68 3.35
CA LYS A 373 14.00 19.42 2.39
C LYS A 373 13.23 19.74 1.10
N ILE A 374 12.44 18.80 0.59
CA ILE A 374 11.67 18.93 -0.65
C ILE A 374 10.46 19.85 -0.46
N SER A 375 9.72 19.64 0.62
CA SER A 375 8.40 20.27 0.82
C SER A 375 8.42 21.51 1.71
N GLY A 376 9.47 21.68 2.51
CA GLY A 376 9.51 22.64 3.63
C GLY A 376 8.64 22.22 4.83
N LEU A 377 8.07 21.01 4.84
CA LEU A 377 7.16 20.54 5.90
C LEU A 377 7.89 19.58 6.86
N SER A 378 8.24 20.08 8.04
CA SER A 378 8.87 19.30 9.12
C SER A 378 7.92 18.30 9.79
N VAL A 379 6.61 18.52 9.68
CA VAL A 379 5.58 17.70 10.31
C VAL A 379 5.08 16.64 9.33
N ASN A 380 5.86 15.55 9.22
CA ASN A 380 5.61 14.43 8.32
C ASN A 380 5.93 13.07 8.97
N ASP A 381 5.32 12.01 8.44
CA ASP A 381 5.51 10.63 8.90
C ASP A 381 6.65 9.90 8.18
N SER A 382 7.56 10.61 7.49
CA SER A 382 8.57 10.14 6.52
C SER A 382 8.09 9.93 5.08
N GLN A 383 6.78 9.87 4.81
CA GLN A 383 6.27 9.65 3.44
C GLN A 383 5.13 10.59 3.05
N VAL A 384 4.43 11.16 4.03
CA VAL A 384 3.32 12.09 3.84
C VAL A 384 3.33 13.13 4.97
N ALA A 385 3.10 14.40 4.63
CA ALA A 385 2.89 15.45 5.63
C ALA A 385 1.41 15.58 6.03
N ILE A 386 1.16 16.16 7.22
CA ILE A 386 -0.21 16.33 7.74
C ILE A 386 -1.15 16.99 6.72
N PRO A 387 -0.82 18.12 6.06
CA PRO A 387 -1.76 18.77 5.13
C PRO A 387 -2.14 17.90 3.93
N GLN A 388 -1.29 16.93 3.59
CA GLN A 388 -1.49 15.98 2.51
C GLN A 388 -2.23 14.71 2.93
N ALA A 389 -2.24 14.40 4.24
CA ALA A 389 -2.90 13.23 4.81
C ALA A 389 -4.33 13.47 5.31
N VAL A 390 -4.75 14.73 5.45
CA VAL A 390 -6.07 15.09 5.99
C VAL A 390 -7.07 15.48 4.90
N PHE A 391 -8.35 15.21 5.16
CA PHE A 391 -9.44 15.71 4.33
C PHE A 391 -9.67 17.20 4.63
N LEU A 392 -9.37 18.07 3.67
CA LEU A 392 -9.57 19.52 3.78
C LEU A 392 -10.91 19.92 3.12
N PRO A 393 -12.04 19.99 3.85
CA PRO A 393 -13.38 20.07 3.24
C PRO A 393 -13.56 21.33 2.38
N LYS A 394 -12.99 22.47 2.78
CA LYS A 394 -13.05 23.71 2.00
C LYS A 394 -12.28 23.60 0.68
N LEU A 395 -11.12 22.96 0.69
CA LEU A 395 -10.32 22.73 -0.52
C LEU A 395 -11.00 21.72 -1.43
N ILE A 396 -11.46 20.59 -0.89
CA ILE A 396 -12.20 19.56 -1.61
C ILE A 396 -13.44 20.16 -2.29
N ALA A 397 -14.23 20.96 -1.58
CA ALA A 397 -15.41 21.63 -2.14
C ALA A 397 -15.07 22.71 -3.18
N LYS A 398 -13.87 23.31 -3.11
CA LYS A 398 -13.36 24.24 -4.13
C LYS A 398 -12.95 23.49 -5.40
N LEU A 399 -12.31 22.33 -5.26
CA LEU A 399 -11.92 21.47 -6.39
C LEU A 399 -13.13 20.86 -7.09
N ASN A 400 -14.14 20.42 -6.33
CA ASN A 400 -15.39 19.91 -6.86
C ASN A 400 -16.58 20.25 -5.94
N ARG A 401 -17.46 21.14 -6.41
CA ARG A 401 -18.61 21.62 -5.64
C ARG A 401 -19.61 20.51 -5.28
N ALA A 402 -19.65 19.40 -6.03
CA ALA A 402 -20.51 18.25 -5.73
C ALA A 402 -20.11 17.51 -4.44
N ASN A 403 -18.87 17.74 -3.96
CA ASN A 403 -18.37 17.24 -2.69
C ASN A 403 -18.56 18.25 -1.53
N ARG A 404 -19.31 19.33 -1.74
CA ARG A 404 -19.69 20.23 -0.64
C ARG A 404 -20.53 19.46 0.39
N GLY A 405 -20.19 19.62 1.67
CA GLY A 405 -20.94 19.00 2.77
C GLY A 405 -20.50 17.58 3.14
N LEU A 406 -19.42 17.06 2.55
CA LEU A 406 -18.81 15.81 3.03
C LEU A 406 -18.50 15.92 4.52
N LYS A 407 -18.87 14.90 5.28
CA LYS A 407 -18.55 14.78 6.70
C LYS A 407 -17.09 14.37 6.83
N THR A 408 -16.24 15.28 7.29
CA THR A 408 -14.80 15.03 7.45
C THR A 408 -14.39 15.29 8.89
N GLU A 409 -13.59 14.39 9.46
CA GLU A 409 -13.07 14.53 10.82
C GLU A 409 -11.58 14.24 10.87
N PHE A 410 -10.83 15.10 11.54
CA PHE A 410 -9.43 14.86 11.82
C PHE A 410 -9.30 14.34 13.25
N LEU A 411 -9.02 13.05 13.38
CA LEU A 411 -8.99 12.36 14.67
C LEU A 411 -7.67 12.59 15.42
N GLY A 412 -6.62 13.03 14.72
CA GLY A 412 -5.40 13.53 15.33
C GLY A 412 -4.12 13.01 14.70
N VAL A 413 -3.03 13.27 15.42
CA VAL A 413 -1.66 12.92 15.05
C VAL A 413 -1.12 11.92 16.07
N VAL A 414 -0.43 10.88 15.57
CA VAL A 414 0.27 9.90 16.42
C VAL A 414 1.77 9.97 16.18
N GLY A 415 2.57 9.78 17.24
CA GLY A 415 4.03 9.79 17.14
C GLY A 415 4.57 8.45 16.68
N THR A 416 4.77 8.28 15.36
CA THR A 416 5.45 7.14 14.74
C THR A 416 5.75 7.45 13.27
N HIS A 417 6.55 6.63 12.61
CA HIS A 417 6.81 6.72 11.17
C HIS A 417 5.70 6.04 10.35
N HIS A 418 5.66 6.28 9.04
CA HIS A 418 4.59 5.85 8.13
C HIS A 418 4.29 4.36 8.27
N TRP A 419 5.33 3.52 8.26
CA TRP A 419 5.17 2.07 8.41
C TRP A 419 4.64 1.66 9.79
N GLY A 420 5.05 2.33 10.87
CA GLY A 420 4.66 1.98 12.24
C GLY A 420 3.16 2.13 12.48
N LEU A 421 2.46 2.96 11.68
CA LEU A 421 1.01 3.13 11.73
C LEU A 421 0.24 1.83 11.53
N ALA A 422 0.76 0.91 10.71
CA ALA A 422 0.05 -0.30 10.33
C ALA A 422 0.90 -1.58 10.35
N LEU A 423 2.22 -1.48 10.25
CA LEU A 423 3.13 -2.61 10.09
C LEU A 423 4.05 -2.72 11.31
N ARG A 424 4.21 -3.95 11.81
CA ARG A 424 5.12 -4.25 12.94
C ARG A 424 6.59 -4.16 12.54
N GLU A 425 6.90 -4.62 11.33
CA GLU A 425 8.22 -4.59 10.70
C GLU A 425 8.04 -4.77 9.18
N VAL A 426 8.82 -4.05 8.38
CA VAL A 426 8.90 -4.30 6.93
C VAL A 426 10.13 -5.16 6.63
N ASN A 427 11.26 -4.81 7.22
CA ASN A 427 12.51 -5.54 7.07
C ASN A 427 12.80 -6.32 8.34
N LYS A 428 12.87 -7.65 8.22
CA LYS A 428 13.32 -8.50 9.33
C LYS A 428 14.76 -8.16 9.66
N MET A 429 14.99 -7.63 10.86
CA MET A 429 16.32 -7.28 11.33
C MET A 429 17.03 -8.43 12.02
N ASN A 430 18.36 -8.43 11.91
CA ASN A 430 19.22 -9.20 12.80
C ASN A 430 19.06 -8.66 14.24
N GLY A 431 18.39 -9.42 15.11
CA GLY A 431 18.12 -9.04 16.50
C GLY A 431 16.64 -9.02 16.90
N GLY A 432 15.71 -9.16 15.95
CA GLY A 432 14.27 -9.34 16.24
C GLY A 432 13.55 -8.12 16.81
N GLN A 433 14.18 -6.94 16.80
CA GLN A 433 13.54 -5.68 17.18
C GLN A 433 12.37 -5.37 16.25
N GLN A 434 11.29 -4.84 16.81
CA GLN A 434 10.03 -4.55 16.11
C GLN A 434 9.53 -3.16 16.51
N ASN A 435 8.78 -2.51 15.64
CA ASN A 435 8.14 -1.25 15.99
C ASN A 435 7.07 -1.50 17.06
N GLY A 436 7.22 -0.95 18.27
CA GLY A 436 6.31 -1.18 19.39
C GLY A 436 5.05 -0.31 19.39
N PHE A 437 4.76 0.42 18.30
CA PHE A 437 3.57 1.26 18.22
C PHE A 437 2.27 0.44 18.43
N PRO A 438 1.32 0.90 19.30
CA PRO A 438 0.19 0.08 19.73
C PRO A 438 -0.95 0.05 18.68
N ARG A 439 -0.70 -0.60 17.54
CA ARG A 439 -1.60 -0.67 16.37
C ARG A 439 -2.98 -1.24 16.70
N GLU A 440 -3.05 -2.28 17.53
CA GLU A 440 -4.34 -2.83 17.96
C GLU A 440 -5.15 -1.81 18.77
N ALA A 441 -4.51 -1.07 19.68
CA ALA A 441 -5.19 -0.03 20.44
C ALA A 441 -5.68 1.10 19.53
N LEU A 442 -4.89 1.48 18.52
CA LEU A 442 -5.29 2.43 17.50
C LEU A 442 -6.51 1.92 16.71
N LEU A 443 -6.51 0.66 16.27
CA LEU A 443 -7.62 0.08 15.52
C LEU A 443 -8.91 0.00 16.37
N ARG A 444 -8.78 -0.33 17.66
CA ARG A 444 -9.90 -0.29 18.61
C ARG A 444 -10.44 1.13 18.80
N ALA A 445 -9.57 2.14 18.87
CA ALA A 445 -9.98 3.54 18.96
C ALA A 445 -10.71 4.02 17.70
N ILE A 446 -10.21 3.64 16.51
CA ILE A 446 -10.87 3.88 15.23
C ILE A 446 -12.28 3.28 15.23
N ALA A 447 -12.40 2.00 15.57
CA ALA A 447 -13.70 1.32 15.62
C ALA A 447 -14.64 1.97 16.64
N GLY A 448 -14.14 2.32 17.83
CA GLY A 448 -14.89 3.02 18.88
C GLY A 448 -15.45 4.36 18.39
N GLN A 449 -14.62 5.16 17.72
CA GLN A 449 -15.04 6.44 17.16
C GLN A 449 -16.12 6.24 16.10
N VAL A 450 -15.87 5.38 15.11
CA VAL A 450 -16.84 5.13 14.03
C VAL A 450 -18.18 4.67 14.58
N MET A 451 -18.19 3.74 15.55
CA MET A 451 -19.43 3.27 16.18
C MET A 451 -20.16 4.39 16.94
N SER A 452 -19.44 5.30 17.59
CA SER A 452 -20.03 6.42 18.33
C SER A 452 -20.74 7.43 17.43
N ASP A 453 -20.29 7.56 16.18
CA ASP A 453 -20.87 8.49 15.20
C ASP A 453 -22.09 7.90 14.46
N VAL A 454 -22.31 6.59 14.55
CA VAL A 454 -23.52 5.94 14.00
C VAL A 454 -24.70 6.18 14.94
N LYS A 455 -25.49 7.23 14.67
CA LYS A 455 -26.71 7.56 15.43
C LYS A 455 -27.79 6.47 15.36
#